data_AF-A0A399E135-F1
#
_entry.id   AF-A0A399E135-F1
#
_cell.length_a   1.000
_cell.length_b   1.000
_cell.length_c   1.000
_cell.angle_alpha   90.00
_cell.angle_beta   90.00
_cell.angle_gamma   90.00
#
_symmetry.space_group_name_H-M   'P 1'
#
loop_
_entity.id
_entity.type
_entity.pdbx_description
1 polymer ?
#
loop_
_entity_poly.entity_id
_entity_poly.type
_entity_poly.pdbx_seq_one_letter_code
_entity_poly.pdbx_strand_id
1 'polypeptide(L)'
;MVRMKILRYPHAVRFVVLAFCFQLAALGFGQSLTFGLFGRLSPDHLTPTLEATLPLGELELRARLQRDALGLGLNGALELSALGRLSYGAGFSLGFAGWGLQAGASAVLGPVAASLEALYSTTPRSSLWVGDEAEGGLKLGLGGRYRLEPRQTLGLQLGFKNSLAGIASGSGELSYALRQEKTYTFGLGVDDSRLYGLLGWRGELDEAGTLLEATLRAGQLNRLEAALTTPLDEEQLNNLKLRLTVAYPWAATLGVEAYGFRADASYEGSFSLWLRYRLSFGGSE
;
A
#
# COMPACT_ATOMS: atom_id res chain seq x y z
N MET A 1 3.79 6.86 48.44
CA MET A 1 3.19 7.07 47.10
C MET A 1 4.06 8.08 46.35
N VAL A 2 5.04 7.62 45.57
CA VAL A 2 5.96 8.50 44.82
C VAL A 2 5.40 8.69 43.41
N ARG A 3 4.92 9.90 43.11
CA ARG A 3 4.54 10.31 41.75
C ARG A 3 5.82 10.47 40.92
N MET A 4 6.17 9.44 40.16
CA MET A 4 7.26 9.50 39.18
C MET A 4 6.81 10.41 38.02
N LYS A 5 7.32 11.64 37.99
CA LYS A 5 7.19 12.54 36.84
C LYS A 5 8.08 11.99 35.72
N ILE A 6 7.49 11.25 34.79
CA ILE A 6 8.15 10.90 33.53
C ILE A 6 8.40 12.21 32.78
N LEU A 7 9.66 12.65 32.70
CA LEU A 7 10.04 13.81 31.91
C LEU A 7 9.73 13.55 30.43
N ARG A 8 8.79 14.32 29.89
CA ARG A 8 8.48 14.39 28.46
C ARG A 8 9.65 15.04 27.72
N TYR A 9 10.45 14.26 27.01
CA TYR A 9 11.42 14.75 26.01
C TYR A 9 11.04 14.35 24.57
N PRO A 10 9.84 14.71 24.06
CA PRO A 10 9.44 14.35 22.69
C PRO A 10 10.27 15.08 21.62
N HIS A 11 10.85 16.24 21.95
CA HIS A 11 11.64 17.03 21.00
C HIS A 11 13.06 16.46 20.80
N ALA A 12 13.72 15.99 21.87
CA ALA A 12 15.09 15.47 21.78
C ALA A 12 15.16 14.17 20.95
N VAL A 13 14.20 13.25 21.13
CA VAL A 13 14.13 12.02 20.32
C VAL A 13 13.87 12.36 18.85
N ARG A 14 13.01 13.33 18.56
CA ARG A 14 12.74 13.81 17.18
C ARG A 14 13.99 14.38 16.52
N PHE A 15 14.78 15.18 17.23
CA PHE A 15 16.03 15.74 16.71
C PHE A 15 17.11 14.67 16.52
N VAL A 16 17.23 13.71 17.43
CA VAL A 16 18.19 12.61 17.29
C VAL A 16 17.85 11.71 16.11
N VAL A 17 16.56 11.38 15.89
CA VAL A 17 16.15 10.55 14.75
C VAL A 17 16.25 11.33 13.44
N LEU A 18 15.89 12.61 13.40
CA LEU A 18 16.11 13.47 12.22
C LEU A 18 17.59 13.60 11.90
N ALA A 19 18.44 13.83 12.90
CA ALA A 19 19.89 13.89 12.73
C ALA A 19 20.47 12.54 12.29
N PHE A 20 19.95 11.43 12.80
CA PHE A 20 20.36 10.08 12.41
C PHE A 20 19.93 9.75 10.97
N CYS A 21 18.68 10.05 10.57
CA CYS A 21 18.23 9.89 9.18
C CYS A 21 18.99 10.82 8.22
N PHE A 22 19.30 12.04 8.65
CA PHE A 22 20.09 12.99 7.86
C PHE A 22 21.56 12.56 7.77
N GLN A 23 22.16 12.03 8.84
CA GLN A 23 23.51 11.46 8.79
C GLN A 23 23.56 10.20 7.93
N LEU A 24 22.57 9.31 8.01
CA LEU A 24 22.49 8.13 7.14
C LEU A 24 22.34 8.50 5.66
N ALA A 25 21.58 9.57 5.35
CA ALA A 25 21.47 10.10 4.01
C ALA A 25 22.76 10.81 3.55
N ALA A 26 23.41 11.60 4.43
CA ALA A 26 24.65 12.32 4.14
C ALA A 26 25.86 11.40 3.98
N LEU A 27 25.83 10.21 4.59
CA LEU A 27 26.89 9.19 4.46
C LEU A 27 26.73 8.32 3.20
N GLY A 28 25.77 8.61 2.31
CA GLY A 28 25.62 7.92 1.03
C GLY A 28 25.05 6.49 1.11
N PHE A 29 24.53 6.08 2.27
CA PHE A 29 24.02 4.72 2.46
C PHE A 29 22.54 4.55 2.04
N GLY A 30 21.76 5.64 2.00
CA GLY A 30 20.34 5.58 1.62
C GLY A 30 20.11 5.69 0.11
N GLN A 31 19.57 4.64 -0.53
CA GLN A 31 19.23 4.65 -1.96
C GLN A 31 18.00 5.50 -2.28
N SER A 32 17.08 5.65 -1.33
CA SER A 32 15.99 6.61 -1.51
C SER A 32 15.49 7.17 -0.19
N LEU A 33 15.12 8.43 -0.25
CA LEU A 33 14.49 9.15 0.84
C LEU A 33 13.16 9.68 0.34
N THR A 34 12.09 9.28 1.00
CA THR A 34 10.77 9.78 0.70
C THR A 34 10.34 10.72 1.81
N PHE A 35 9.93 11.93 1.42
CA PHE A 35 9.24 12.86 2.29
C PHE A 35 7.78 12.90 1.91
N GLY A 36 6.88 12.83 2.88
CA GLY A 36 5.45 12.97 2.69
C GLY A 36 4.86 14.02 3.61
N LEU A 37 3.90 14.78 3.11
CA LEU A 37 3.03 15.61 3.90
C LEU A 37 1.62 15.01 3.84
N PHE A 38 1.08 14.64 4.99
CA PHE A 38 -0.29 14.19 5.09
C PHE A 38 -1.15 15.26 5.76
N GLY A 39 -2.32 15.55 5.22
CA GLY A 39 -3.33 16.40 5.84
C GLY A 39 -4.68 15.68 5.92
N ARG A 40 -5.30 15.66 7.11
CA ARG A 40 -6.72 15.33 7.26
C ARG A 40 -7.48 16.57 7.71
N LEU A 41 -8.66 16.78 7.14
CA LEU A 41 -9.58 17.86 7.53
C LEU A 41 -10.29 17.58 8.87
N SER A 42 -10.15 16.39 9.45
CA SER A 42 -10.62 16.13 10.81
C SER A 42 -9.91 14.91 11.41
N PRO A 43 -9.30 15.01 12.60
CA PRO A 43 -9.02 16.26 13.33
C PRO A 43 -7.89 17.03 12.61
N ASP A 44 -8.05 18.35 12.44
CA ASP A 44 -7.26 19.30 11.62
C ASP A 44 -5.74 19.24 11.82
N HIS A 45 -5.08 18.22 11.29
CA HIS A 45 -3.66 18.01 11.52
C HIS A 45 -2.94 17.67 10.22
N LEU A 46 -2.20 18.66 9.71
CA LEU A 46 -1.08 18.42 8.82
C LEU A 46 0.03 17.74 9.61
N THR A 47 0.37 16.51 9.22
CA THR A 47 1.40 15.73 9.86
C THR A 47 2.45 15.34 8.82
N PRO A 48 3.67 15.90 8.91
CA PRO A 48 4.77 15.45 8.07
C PRO A 48 5.13 14.01 8.43
N THR A 49 5.38 13.22 7.39
CA THR A 49 5.81 11.83 7.47
C THR A 49 7.12 11.70 6.71
N LEU A 50 8.15 11.20 7.37
CA LEU A 50 9.43 10.86 6.77
C LEU A 50 9.48 9.35 6.56
N GLU A 51 9.87 8.90 5.37
CA GLU A 51 10.15 7.50 5.08
C GLU A 51 11.56 7.37 4.49
N ALA A 52 12.41 6.60 5.14
CA ALA A 52 13.75 6.29 4.67
C ALA A 52 13.85 4.81 4.35
N THR A 53 14.53 4.50 3.26
CA THR A 53 14.79 3.12 2.83
C THR A 53 16.29 2.91 2.71
N LEU A 54 16.79 1.85 3.34
CA LEU A 54 18.20 1.50 3.43
C LEU A 54 18.42 0.04 2.99
N PRO A 55 19.24 -0.23 1.97
CA PRO A 55 19.63 -1.60 1.62
C PRO A 55 20.55 -2.20 2.68
N LEU A 56 20.34 -3.48 3.00
CA LEU A 56 21.11 -4.31 3.92
C LEU A 56 21.40 -5.66 3.23
N GLY A 57 22.23 -5.64 2.19
CA GLY A 57 22.48 -6.81 1.34
C GLY A 57 21.23 -7.19 0.53
N GLU A 58 20.70 -8.40 0.74
CA GLU A 58 19.46 -8.89 0.10
C GLU A 58 18.17 -8.36 0.78
N LEU A 59 18.31 -7.61 1.87
CA LEU A 59 17.21 -7.03 2.62
C LEU A 59 17.13 -5.52 2.45
N GLU A 60 15.95 -4.97 2.67
CA GLU A 60 15.67 -3.54 2.65
C GLU A 60 15.06 -3.14 4.00
N LEU A 61 15.76 -2.29 4.75
CA LEU A 61 15.25 -1.68 5.97
C LEU A 61 14.47 -0.41 5.61
N ARG A 62 13.20 -0.38 6.02
CA ARG A 62 12.34 0.79 5.92
C ARG A 62 12.14 1.39 7.30
N ALA A 63 12.42 2.67 7.45
CA ALA A 63 12.07 3.45 8.62
C ALA A 63 11.00 4.48 8.25
N ARG A 64 9.94 4.57 9.05
CA ARG A 64 8.89 5.58 8.92
C ARG A 64 8.81 6.38 10.21
N LEU A 65 8.77 7.70 10.10
CA LEU A 65 8.63 8.61 11.24
C LEU A 65 7.50 9.58 10.96
N GLN A 66 6.64 9.73 11.95
CA GLN A 66 5.57 10.71 11.99
C GLN A 66 5.58 11.34 13.39
N ARG A 67 4.94 12.50 13.55
CA ARG A 67 4.90 13.25 14.83
C ARG A 67 4.71 12.35 16.08
N ASP A 68 3.79 11.40 16.00
CA ASP A 68 3.35 10.58 17.13
C ASP A 68 3.48 9.06 16.88
N ALA A 69 4.23 8.67 15.84
CA ALA A 69 4.47 7.27 15.49
C ALA A 69 5.84 7.03 14.85
N LEU A 70 6.40 5.87 15.13
CA LEU A 70 7.64 5.34 14.57
C LEU A 70 7.37 3.95 14.01
N GLY A 71 7.93 3.67 12.84
CA GLY A 71 7.76 2.42 12.12
C GLY A 71 9.10 1.91 11.64
N LEU A 72 9.29 0.61 11.78
CA LEU A 72 10.44 -0.11 11.24
C LEU A 72 9.93 -1.32 10.48
N GLY A 73 10.45 -1.55 9.29
CA GLY A 73 10.13 -2.70 8.47
C GLY A 73 11.37 -3.26 7.80
N LEU A 74 11.34 -4.56 7.55
CA LEU A 74 12.33 -5.28 6.79
C LEU A 74 11.61 -5.97 5.64
N ASN A 75 12.07 -5.73 4.42
CA ASN A 75 11.60 -6.42 3.22
C ASN A 75 12.76 -7.20 2.62
N GLY A 76 12.45 -8.28 1.92
CA GLY A 76 13.42 -9.07 1.20
C GLY A 76 12.77 -9.70 -0.02
N ALA A 77 13.61 -10.10 -0.96
CA ALA A 77 13.19 -10.92 -2.09
C ALA A 77 14.25 -11.96 -2.42
N LEU A 78 13.80 -13.17 -2.71
CA LEU A 78 14.61 -14.27 -3.17
C LEU A 78 14.22 -14.55 -4.62
N GLU A 79 15.17 -14.34 -5.53
CA GLU A 79 15.04 -14.69 -6.94
C GLU A 79 15.44 -16.16 -7.11
N LEU A 80 14.47 -17.00 -7.47
CA LEU A 80 14.66 -18.44 -7.68
C LEU A 80 14.97 -18.75 -9.16
N SER A 81 15.59 -17.80 -9.87
CA SER A 81 15.88 -17.88 -11.31
C SER A 81 14.63 -18.26 -12.11
N ALA A 82 14.69 -19.31 -12.93
CA ALA A 82 13.57 -19.79 -13.74
C ALA A 82 12.37 -20.31 -12.93
N LEU A 83 12.55 -20.61 -11.63
CA LEU A 83 11.45 -21.06 -10.76
C LEU A 83 10.56 -19.89 -10.32
N GLY A 84 11.04 -18.65 -10.40
CA GLY A 84 10.28 -17.43 -10.12
C GLY A 84 10.83 -16.62 -8.93
N ARG A 85 9.97 -15.93 -8.19
CA ARG A 85 10.37 -14.96 -7.15
C ARG A 85 9.53 -15.09 -5.89
N LEU A 86 10.18 -15.08 -4.72
CA LEU A 86 9.54 -14.98 -3.41
C LEU A 86 9.89 -13.63 -2.78
N SER A 87 8.92 -12.76 -2.59
CA SER A 87 9.06 -11.51 -1.82
C SER A 87 8.46 -11.71 -0.42
N TYR A 88 9.07 -11.13 0.60
CA TYR A 88 8.56 -11.17 1.96
C TYR A 88 8.88 -9.88 2.71
N GLY A 89 8.09 -9.58 3.73
CA GLY A 89 8.36 -8.43 4.56
C GLY A 89 7.63 -8.50 5.89
N ALA A 90 8.19 -7.82 6.88
CA ALA A 90 7.58 -7.63 8.19
C ALA A 90 7.85 -6.21 8.66
N GLY A 91 6.90 -5.66 9.41
CA GLY A 91 7.01 -4.32 9.95
C GLY A 91 6.29 -4.18 11.27
N PHE A 92 6.85 -3.32 12.10
CA PHE A 92 6.31 -2.91 13.38
C PHE A 92 6.09 -1.40 13.37
N SER A 93 5.00 -0.97 14.00
CA SER A 93 4.64 0.43 14.17
C SER A 93 4.32 0.67 15.64
N LEU A 94 4.87 1.73 16.21
CA LEU A 94 4.67 2.14 17.58
C LEU A 94 4.30 3.62 17.61
N GLY A 95 3.18 3.95 18.22
CA GLY A 95 2.77 5.32 18.47
C GLY A 95 2.21 5.49 19.88
N PHE A 96 1.87 6.71 20.25
CA PHE A 96 1.27 6.97 21.56
C PHE A 96 -0.11 6.30 21.73
N ALA A 97 -0.85 6.13 20.63
CA ALA A 97 -2.18 5.55 20.63
C ALA A 97 -2.17 4.00 20.67
N GLY A 98 -1.02 3.36 20.46
CA GLY A 98 -0.90 1.91 20.42
C GLY A 98 0.26 1.43 19.55
N TRP A 99 0.20 0.18 19.15
CA TRP A 99 1.17 -0.45 18.26
C TRP A 99 0.48 -1.33 17.22
N GLY A 100 1.21 -1.63 16.14
CA GLY A 100 0.78 -2.53 15.08
C GLY A 100 1.92 -3.35 14.51
N LEU A 101 1.58 -4.52 14.00
CA LEU A 101 2.44 -5.44 13.28
C LEU A 101 1.83 -5.71 11.92
N GLN A 102 2.67 -5.80 10.90
CA GLN A 102 2.29 -6.26 9.57
C GLN A 102 3.35 -7.24 9.07
N ALA A 103 2.93 -8.29 8.40
CA ALA A 103 3.79 -9.23 7.72
C ALA A 103 3.12 -9.70 6.44
N GLY A 104 3.93 -10.02 5.44
CA GLY A 104 3.42 -10.58 4.21
C GLY A 104 4.48 -11.32 3.44
N ALA A 105 4.03 -12.23 2.60
CA ALA A 105 4.86 -12.94 1.65
C ALA A 105 4.08 -13.10 0.35
N SER A 106 4.76 -12.98 -0.79
CA SER A 106 4.20 -13.25 -2.10
C SER A 106 5.20 -14.06 -2.93
N ALA A 107 4.70 -15.07 -3.62
CA ALA A 107 5.50 -15.94 -4.45
C ALA A 107 4.89 -16.01 -5.84
N VAL A 108 5.72 -15.94 -6.88
CA VAL A 108 5.35 -16.28 -8.25
C VAL A 108 6.20 -17.47 -8.64
N LEU A 109 5.56 -18.61 -8.89
CA LEU A 109 6.20 -19.87 -9.24
C LEU A 109 5.56 -20.45 -10.51
N GLY A 110 6.20 -20.23 -11.67
CA GLY A 110 5.67 -20.63 -12.97
C GLY A 110 4.27 -20.06 -13.26
N PRO A 111 3.22 -20.91 -13.39
CA PRO A 111 1.86 -20.46 -13.64
C PRO A 111 1.12 -19.99 -12.38
N VAL A 112 1.69 -20.17 -11.18
CA VAL A 112 1.05 -19.84 -9.90
C VAL A 112 1.62 -18.54 -9.38
N ALA A 113 0.74 -17.65 -8.89
CA ALA A 113 1.13 -16.57 -8.00
C ALA A 113 0.31 -16.68 -6.72
N ALA A 114 0.94 -16.55 -5.56
CA ALA A 114 0.27 -16.58 -4.27
C ALA A 114 0.74 -15.43 -3.40
N SER A 115 -0.14 -14.93 -2.54
CA SER A 115 0.19 -13.93 -1.53
C SER A 115 -0.49 -14.28 -0.21
N LEU A 116 0.20 -13.98 0.88
CA LEU A 116 -0.29 -14.05 2.24
C LEU A 116 0.04 -12.72 2.91
N GLU A 117 -0.95 -12.13 3.56
CA GLU A 117 -0.80 -10.89 4.31
C GLU A 117 -1.44 -11.07 5.67
N ALA A 118 -0.75 -10.60 6.71
CA ALA A 118 -1.22 -10.60 8.08
C ALA A 118 -0.94 -9.24 8.70
N LEU A 119 -1.93 -8.69 9.35
CA LEU A 119 -1.84 -7.41 10.02
C LEU A 119 -2.56 -7.47 11.36
N TYR A 120 -1.94 -6.92 12.37
CA TYR A 120 -2.57 -6.71 13.66
C TYR A 120 -2.29 -5.30 14.15
N SER A 121 -3.30 -4.60 14.65
CA SER A 121 -3.10 -3.35 15.36
C SER A 121 -3.99 -3.23 16.58
N THR A 122 -3.45 -2.67 17.66
CA THR A 122 -4.16 -2.43 18.93
C THR A 122 -5.01 -1.16 18.92
N THR A 123 -4.88 -0.35 17.87
CA THR A 123 -5.56 0.92 17.67
C THR A 123 -5.94 1.04 16.19
N PRO A 124 -6.86 1.91 15.75
CA PRO A 124 -7.07 2.13 14.33
C PRO A 124 -5.75 2.51 13.65
N ARG A 125 -5.40 1.92 12.50
CA ARG A 125 -4.12 2.22 11.83
C ARG A 125 -3.98 3.70 11.51
N SER A 126 -5.07 4.38 11.18
CA SER A 126 -5.11 5.83 10.99
C SER A 126 -4.61 6.64 12.21
N SER A 127 -4.65 6.06 13.41
CA SER A 127 -4.12 6.66 14.65
C SER A 127 -2.61 6.45 14.83
N LEU A 128 -2.01 5.49 14.13
CA LEU A 128 -0.55 5.31 14.03
C LEU A 128 -0.01 6.11 12.85
N TRP A 129 -0.58 5.90 11.67
CA TRP A 129 -0.13 6.49 10.43
C TRP A 129 -1.26 7.25 9.78
N VAL A 130 -1.07 8.56 9.61
CA VAL A 130 -2.10 9.32 8.93
C VAL A 130 -2.10 8.91 7.45
N GLY A 131 -3.27 8.54 6.94
CA GLY A 131 -3.46 8.02 5.57
C GLY A 131 -3.60 6.51 5.46
N ASP A 132 -3.35 5.77 6.53
CA ASP A 132 -3.72 4.36 6.60
C ASP A 132 -5.23 4.20 6.89
N GLU A 133 -5.78 3.03 6.60
CA GLU A 133 -7.18 2.65 6.84
C GLU A 133 -7.60 2.97 8.30
N ALA A 134 -8.84 3.45 8.49
CA ALA A 134 -9.40 3.74 9.81
C ALA A 134 -9.86 2.46 10.54
N GLU A 135 -9.08 1.39 10.40
CA GLU A 135 -9.39 0.05 10.91
C GLU A 135 -8.25 -0.45 11.79
N GLY A 136 -8.60 -1.15 12.86
CA GLY A 136 -7.66 -1.83 13.75
C GLY A 136 -8.14 -3.25 14.05
N GLY A 137 -7.35 -4.00 14.82
CA GLY A 137 -7.56 -5.43 15.08
C GLY A 137 -6.76 -6.30 14.11
N LEU A 138 -7.21 -7.54 13.91
CA LEU A 138 -6.55 -8.53 13.06
C LEU A 138 -7.11 -8.47 11.63
N LYS A 139 -6.26 -8.47 10.61
CA LYS A 139 -6.61 -8.63 9.20
C LYS A 139 -5.69 -9.69 8.60
N LEU A 140 -6.27 -10.66 7.92
CA LEU A 140 -5.57 -11.71 7.19
C LEU A 140 -6.06 -11.68 5.75
N GLY A 141 -5.13 -11.79 4.81
CA GLY A 141 -5.41 -11.86 3.38
C GLY A 141 -4.67 -13.02 2.76
N LEU A 142 -5.35 -13.79 1.92
CA LEU A 142 -4.75 -14.82 1.10
C LEU A 142 -5.18 -14.63 -0.34
N GLY A 143 -4.21 -14.43 -1.23
CA GLY A 143 -4.42 -14.27 -2.66
C GLY A 143 -3.78 -15.41 -3.43
N GLY A 144 -4.42 -15.83 -4.51
CA GLY A 144 -3.91 -16.84 -5.42
C GLY A 144 -4.32 -16.50 -6.85
N ARG A 145 -3.42 -16.73 -7.80
CA ARG A 145 -3.70 -16.70 -9.23
C ARG A 145 -3.07 -17.92 -9.87
N TYR A 146 -3.79 -18.52 -10.80
CA TYR A 146 -3.34 -19.66 -11.58
C TYR A 146 -3.58 -19.41 -13.06
N ARG A 147 -2.50 -19.47 -13.85
CA ARG A 147 -2.56 -19.39 -15.30
C ARG A 147 -2.95 -20.75 -15.87
N LEU A 148 -4.19 -20.86 -16.34
CA LEU A 148 -4.71 -22.05 -17.01
C LEU A 148 -4.06 -22.22 -18.39
N GLU A 149 -3.97 -21.12 -19.13
CA GLU A 149 -3.42 -21.02 -20.48
C GLU A 149 -2.66 -19.69 -20.63
N PRO A 150 -1.84 -19.48 -21.66
CA PRO A 150 -1.15 -18.19 -21.87
C PRO A 150 -2.07 -16.96 -21.86
N ARG A 151 -3.36 -17.16 -22.17
CA ARG A 151 -4.39 -16.13 -22.24
C ARG A 151 -5.42 -16.18 -21.11
N GLN A 152 -5.41 -17.19 -20.25
CA GLN A 152 -6.47 -17.42 -19.26
C GLN A 152 -5.89 -17.51 -17.85
N THR A 153 -6.43 -16.73 -16.92
CA THR A 153 -5.98 -16.74 -15.52
C THR A 153 -7.18 -16.81 -14.58
N LEU A 154 -7.16 -17.75 -13.64
CA LEU A 154 -8.08 -17.79 -12.51
C LEU A 154 -7.44 -17.07 -11.33
N GLY A 155 -8.23 -16.34 -10.55
CA GLY A 155 -7.82 -15.68 -9.33
C GLY A 155 -8.79 -15.99 -8.19
N LEU A 156 -8.24 -16.22 -7.02
CA LEU A 156 -8.97 -16.36 -5.76
C LEU A 156 -8.36 -15.40 -4.75
N GLN A 157 -9.20 -14.63 -4.07
CA GLN A 157 -8.80 -13.80 -2.94
C GLN A 157 -9.70 -14.12 -1.77
N LEU A 158 -9.13 -14.28 -0.58
CA LEU A 158 -9.82 -14.52 0.67
C LEU A 158 -9.32 -13.50 1.68
N GLY A 159 -10.24 -12.91 2.42
CA GLY A 159 -9.94 -11.96 3.48
C GLY A 159 -10.67 -12.35 4.76
N PHE A 160 -10.01 -12.12 5.88
CA PHE A 160 -10.60 -12.19 7.20
C PHE A 160 -10.21 -10.95 7.99
N LYS A 161 -11.15 -10.38 8.72
CA LYS A 161 -10.92 -9.23 9.58
C LYS A 161 -11.64 -9.45 10.91
N ASN A 162 -10.96 -9.13 12.00
CA ASN A 162 -11.56 -9.01 13.32
C ASN A 162 -11.23 -7.61 13.85
N SER A 163 -12.25 -6.76 13.93
CA SER A 163 -12.10 -5.37 14.36
C SER A 163 -11.77 -5.25 15.85
N LEU A 164 -11.32 -4.07 16.28
CA LEU A 164 -11.14 -3.76 17.71
C LEU A 164 -12.42 -3.90 18.54
N ALA A 165 -13.60 -3.79 17.90
CA ALA A 165 -14.89 -3.98 18.53
C ALA A 165 -15.28 -5.47 18.68
N GLY A 166 -14.43 -6.40 18.23
CA GLY A 166 -14.69 -7.84 18.25
C GLY A 166 -15.62 -8.33 17.14
N ILE A 167 -15.95 -7.46 16.17
CA ILE A 167 -16.76 -7.84 15.01
C ILE A 167 -15.83 -8.51 14.00
N ALA A 168 -16.12 -9.78 13.69
CA ALA A 168 -15.44 -10.55 12.67
C ALA A 168 -16.21 -10.50 11.35
N SER A 169 -15.49 -10.24 10.26
CA SER A 169 -16.01 -10.28 8.89
C SER A 169 -15.05 -11.01 7.97
N GLY A 170 -15.59 -11.54 6.88
CA GLY A 170 -14.84 -12.26 5.86
C GLY A 170 -15.15 -11.72 4.47
N SER A 171 -14.20 -11.93 3.57
CA SER A 171 -14.36 -11.63 2.15
C SER A 171 -13.80 -12.77 1.31
N GLY A 172 -14.36 -12.93 0.11
CA GLY A 172 -13.93 -13.89 -0.88
C GLY A 172 -14.23 -13.36 -2.28
N GLU A 173 -13.28 -13.41 -3.19
CA GLU A 173 -13.46 -13.00 -4.60
C GLU A 173 -12.86 -14.08 -5.51
N LEU A 174 -13.70 -14.63 -6.40
CA LEU A 174 -13.26 -15.49 -7.49
C LEU A 174 -13.29 -14.69 -8.78
N SER A 175 -12.21 -14.75 -9.56
CA SER A 175 -12.06 -14.02 -10.82
C SER A 175 -11.50 -14.91 -11.92
N TYR A 176 -11.89 -14.60 -13.14
CA TYR A 176 -11.39 -15.20 -14.37
C TYR A 176 -11.03 -14.07 -15.34
N ALA A 177 -9.78 -14.05 -15.79
CA ALA A 177 -9.25 -13.07 -16.72
C ALA A 177 -8.91 -13.74 -18.06
N LEU A 178 -9.40 -13.15 -19.15
CA LEU A 178 -9.14 -13.55 -20.53
C LEU A 178 -8.39 -12.44 -21.27
N ARG A 179 -7.16 -12.74 -21.72
CA ARG A 179 -6.30 -11.86 -22.50
C ARG A 179 -6.38 -12.21 -23.98
N GLN A 180 -6.91 -11.28 -24.77
CA GLN A 180 -6.81 -11.33 -26.22
C GLN A 180 -5.87 -10.20 -26.66
N GLU A 181 -6.41 -9.14 -27.27
CA GLU A 181 -5.75 -7.84 -27.44
C GLU A 181 -5.83 -7.02 -26.14
N LYS A 182 -6.99 -7.09 -25.49
CA LYS A 182 -7.29 -6.48 -24.19
C LYS A 182 -7.58 -7.58 -23.18
N THR A 183 -7.42 -7.28 -21.91
CA THR A 183 -7.71 -8.22 -20.82
C THR A 183 -9.08 -7.88 -20.23
N TYR A 184 -9.99 -8.85 -20.29
CA TYR A 184 -11.30 -8.76 -19.64
C TYR A 184 -11.30 -9.65 -18.41
N THR A 185 -11.82 -9.15 -17.30
CA THR A 185 -11.94 -9.91 -16.06
C THR A 185 -13.41 -10.02 -15.68
N PHE A 186 -13.83 -11.20 -15.29
CA PHE A 186 -15.17 -11.48 -14.78
C PHE A 186 -15.03 -12.20 -13.45
N GLY A 187 -15.93 -11.93 -12.52
CA GLY A 187 -15.86 -12.59 -11.22
C GLY A 187 -17.08 -12.38 -10.37
N LEU A 188 -17.05 -13.04 -9.22
CA LEU A 188 -18.06 -12.95 -8.18
C LEU A 188 -17.34 -12.86 -6.84
N GLY A 189 -17.86 -12.04 -5.95
CA GLY A 189 -17.30 -11.93 -4.61
C GLY A 189 -18.35 -11.66 -3.55
N VAL A 190 -17.92 -11.89 -2.32
CA VAL A 190 -18.59 -11.52 -1.08
C VAL A 190 -17.63 -10.68 -0.26
N ASP A 191 -18.10 -9.58 0.28
CA ASP A 191 -17.34 -8.76 1.22
C ASP A 191 -18.27 -8.24 2.32
N ASP A 192 -17.97 -8.59 3.56
CA ASP A 192 -18.80 -8.25 4.73
C ASP A 192 -20.28 -8.62 4.52
N SER A 193 -20.49 -9.87 4.07
CA SER A 193 -21.81 -10.42 3.69
C SER A 193 -22.49 -9.77 2.48
N ARG A 194 -21.82 -8.85 1.76
CA ARG A 194 -22.35 -8.20 0.56
C ARG A 194 -21.88 -8.92 -0.70
N LEU A 195 -22.81 -9.42 -1.50
CA LEU A 195 -22.54 -10.06 -2.79
C LEU A 195 -22.35 -9.03 -3.90
N TYR A 196 -21.35 -9.24 -4.75
CA TYR A 196 -21.11 -8.42 -5.94
C TYR A 196 -20.59 -9.25 -7.11
N GLY A 197 -20.90 -8.78 -8.32
CA GLY A 197 -20.22 -9.18 -9.54
C GLY A 197 -19.01 -8.28 -9.80
N LEU A 198 -17.98 -8.84 -10.41
CA LEU A 198 -16.75 -8.18 -10.80
C LEU A 198 -16.66 -8.13 -12.32
N LEU A 199 -16.42 -6.94 -12.86
CA LEU A 199 -16.11 -6.70 -14.27
C LEU A 199 -14.84 -5.86 -14.36
N GLY A 200 -13.81 -6.38 -15.00
CA GLY A 200 -12.54 -5.69 -15.20
C GLY A 200 -12.20 -5.57 -16.67
N TRP A 201 -11.49 -4.51 -17.00
CA TRP A 201 -10.97 -4.24 -18.32
C TRP A 201 -9.57 -3.65 -18.19
N ARG A 202 -8.62 -4.14 -18.99
CA ARG A 202 -7.27 -3.59 -19.10
C ARG A 202 -6.81 -3.61 -20.55
N GLY A 203 -6.33 -2.49 -21.05
CA GLY A 203 -5.86 -2.38 -22.43
C GLY A 203 -5.11 -1.09 -22.70
N GLU A 204 -4.34 -1.11 -23.78
CA GLU A 204 -3.72 0.08 -24.34
C GLU A 204 -4.77 0.92 -25.07
N LEU A 205 -4.68 2.25 -24.92
CA LEU A 205 -5.58 3.23 -25.51
C LEU A 205 -5.05 3.84 -26.80
N ASP A 206 -3.74 3.90 -26.96
CA ASP A 206 -3.03 4.51 -28.07
C ASP A 206 -1.75 3.75 -28.41
N GLU A 207 -1.13 4.12 -29.53
CA GLU A 207 0.16 3.57 -29.99
C GLU A 207 1.34 4.03 -29.11
N ALA A 208 1.15 5.09 -28.32
CA ALA A 208 2.15 5.58 -27.36
C ALA A 208 2.27 4.68 -26.13
N GLY A 209 1.42 3.65 -25.99
CA GLY A 209 1.47 2.69 -24.89
C GLY A 209 0.73 3.16 -23.62
N THR A 210 -0.20 4.11 -23.75
CA THR A 210 -1.08 4.51 -22.64
C THR A 210 -1.95 3.34 -22.21
N LEU A 211 -1.77 2.87 -20.98
CA LEU A 211 -2.52 1.76 -20.40
C LEU A 211 -3.67 2.28 -19.54
N LEU A 212 -4.89 1.82 -19.81
CA LEU A 212 -6.03 2.01 -18.91
C LEU A 212 -6.43 0.67 -18.28
N GLU A 213 -6.62 0.70 -16.97
CA GLU A 213 -7.17 -0.37 -16.17
C GLU A 213 -8.45 0.14 -15.50
N ALA A 214 -9.54 -0.61 -15.60
CA ALA A 214 -10.81 -0.29 -14.97
C ALA A 214 -11.42 -1.55 -14.36
N THR A 215 -11.92 -1.46 -13.14
CA THR A 215 -12.58 -2.55 -12.43
C THR A 215 -13.84 -2.03 -11.77
N LEU A 216 -14.97 -2.66 -12.08
CA LEU A 216 -16.28 -2.39 -11.51
C LEU A 216 -16.71 -3.59 -10.67
N ARG A 217 -16.98 -3.33 -9.40
CA ARG A 217 -17.76 -4.22 -8.53
C ARG A 217 -19.17 -3.67 -8.46
N ALA A 218 -20.16 -4.50 -8.76
CA ALA A 218 -21.57 -4.09 -8.83
C ALA A 218 -22.48 -5.12 -8.14
N GLY A 219 -23.48 -4.64 -7.40
CA GLY A 219 -24.40 -5.48 -6.64
C GLY A 219 -24.74 -4.84 -5.30
N GLN A 220 -24.52 -5.58 -4.21
CA GLN A 220 -24.65 -5.04 -2.85
C GLN A 220 -23.42 -4.21 -2.43
N LEU A 221 -22.30 -4.39 -3.13
CA LEU A 221 -21.12 -3.54 -3.07
C LEU A 221 -20.90 -2.91 -4.43
N ASN A 222 -20.88 -1.57 -4.48
CA ASN A 222 -20.69 -0.82 -5.71
C ASN A 222 -19.40 -0.01 -5.60
N ARG A 223 -18.41 -0.35 -6.42
CA ARG A 223 -17.09 0.29 -6.43
C ARG A 223 -16.48 0.26 -7.82
N LEU A 224 -16.12 1.42 -8.33
CA LEU A 224 -15.37 1.61 -9.55
C LEU A 224 -13.93 2.00 -9.20
N GLU A 225 -12.98 1.29 -9.75
CA GLU A 225 -11.55 1.59 -9.67
C GLU A 225 -11.02 1.77 -11.09
N ALA A 226 -10.29 2.85 -11.35
CA ALA A 226 -9.64 3.07 -12.62
C ALA A 226 -8.21 3.59 -12.41
N ALA A 227 -7.29 3.15 -13.25
CA ALA A 227 -5.94 3.64 -13.30
C ALA A 227 -5.52 3.87 -14.75
N LEU A 228 -5.06 5.07 -15.06
CA LEU A 228 -4.46 5.43 -16.34
C LEU A 228 -2.96 5.57 -16.14
N THR A 229 -2.16 4.87 -16.94
CA THR A 229 -0.69 4.96 -16.91
C THR A 229 -0.21 5.36 -18.29
N THR A 230 0.36 6.55 -18.41
CA THR A 230 0.87 7.11 -19.66
C THR A 230 2.39 7.27 -19.56
N PRO A 231 3.19 6.75 -20.51
CA PRO A 231 4.62 7.02 -20.53
C PRO A 231 4.86 8.51 -20.79
N LEU A 232 5.73 9.12 -19.98
CA LEU A 232 6.10 10.53 -20.09
C LEU A 232 7.41 10.74 -20.83
N ASP A 233 8.35 9.80 -20.69
CA ASP A 233 9.67 9.90 -21.29
C ASP A 233 10.23 8.49 -21.54
N GLU A 234 10.60 8.19 -22.79
CA GLU A 234 11.08 6.86 -23.20
C GLU A 234 12.44 6.53 -22.57
N GLU A 235 13.29 7.54 -22.36
CA GLU A 235 14.65 7.36 -21.86
C GLU A 235 14.73 7.12 -20.35
N GLN A 236 13.78 7.61 -19.56
CA GLN A 236 13.83 7.59 -18.09
C GLN A 236 12.81 6.64 -17.44
N LEU A 237 12.05 5.87 -18.23
CA LEU A 237 10.98 4.97 -17.75
C LEU A 237 9.99 5.67 -16.80
N ASN A 238 9.80 6.98 -16.99
CA ASN A 238 8.90 7.79 -16.17
C ASN A 238 7.48 7.68 -16.72
N ASN A 239 6.53 7.44 -15.81
CA ASN A 239 5.11 7.32 -16.16
C ASN A 239 4.28 8.34 -15.38
N LEU A 240 3.30 8.94 -16.04
CA LEU A 240 2.17 9.61 -15.42
C LEU A 240 1.15 8.54 -15.05
N LYS A 241 0.85 8.41 -13.75
CA LYS A 241 -0.19 7.52 -13.27
C LYS A 241 -1.31 8.31 -12.63
N LEU A 242 -2.50 8.23 -13.20
CA LEU A 242 -3.74 8.74 -12.63
C LEU A 242 -4.53 7.59 -12.02
N ARG A 243 -5.04 7.77 -10.81
CA ARG A 243 -5.87 6.78 -10.10
C ARG A 243 -7.20 7.40 -9.74
N LEU A 244 -8.27 6.65 -9.93
CA LEU A 244 -9.62 6.99 -9.51
C LEU A 244 -10.20 5.81 -8.76
N THR A 245 -10.86 6.08 -7.65
CA THR A 245 -11.74 5.12 -6.97
C THR A 245 -13.00 5.85 -6.59
N VAL A 246 -14.16 5.25 -6.83
CA VAL A 246 -15.47 5.76 -6.42
C VAL A 246 -16.27 4.57 -5.90
N ALA A 247 -16.84 4.67 -4.71
CA ALA A 247 -17.62 3.62 -4.08
C ALA A 247 -18.91 4.16 -3.45
N TYR A 248 -19.85 3.24 -3.22
CA TYR A 248 -21.08 3.49 -2.47
C TYR A 248 -21.13 2.58 -1.22
N PRO A 249 -21.42 3.10 -0.01
CA PRO A 249 -21.66 4.51 0.34
C PRO A 249 -20.50 5.45 -0.05
N TRP A 250 -20.81 6.74 -0.28
CA TRP A 250 -19.92 7.67 -0.98
C TRP A 250 -18.51 7.71 -0.39
N ALA A 251 -17.57 7.11 -1.12
CA ALA A 251 -16.15 7.24 -0.91
C ALA A 251 -15.47 7.46 -2.26
N ALA A 252 -14.50 8.35 -2.31
CA ALA A 252 -13.79 8.67 -3.54
C ALA A 252 -12.29 8.85 -3.27
N THR A 253 -11.45 8.48 -4.23
CA THR A 253 -10.02 8.76 -4.20
C THR A 253 -9.57 9.15 -5.59
N LEU A 254 -8.83 10.24 -5.70
CA LEU A 254 -8.16 10.70 -6.91
C LEU A 254 -6.67 10.79 -6.61
N GLY A 255 -5.86 10.17 -7.44
CA GLY A 255 -4.41 10.15 -7.30
C GLY A 255 -3.71 10.55 -8.59
N VAL A 256 -2.60 11.27 -8.47
CA VAL A 256 -1.65 11.53 -9.55
C VAL A 256 -0.24 11.20 -9.07
N GLU A 257 0.54 10.56 -9.93
CA GLU A 257 1.93 10.21 -9.65
C GLU A 257 2.77 10.41 -10.92
N ALA A 258 3.88 11.13 -10.81
CA ALA A 258 4.83 11.42 -11.88
C ALA A 258 6.18 11.86 -11.31
N TYR A 259 7.30 11.48 -11.92
CA TYR A 259 8.65 11.91 -11.53
C TYR A 259 8.97 11.79 -10.02
N GLY A 260 8.54 10.70 -9.39
CA GLY A 260 8.72 10.48 -7.94
C GLY A 260 7.82 11.33 -7.04
N PHE A 261 7.03 12.25 -7.60
CA PHE A 261 5.96 12.96 -6.92
C PHE A 261 4.67 12.14 -6.97
N ARG A 262 3.92 12.12 -5.87
CA ARG A 262 2.61 11.51 -5.76
C ARG A 262 1.71 12.41 -4.91
N ALA A 263 0.51 12.69 -5.42
CA ALA A 263 -0.54 13.38 -4.70
C ALA A 263 -1.82 12.55 -4.76
N ASP A 264 -2.38 12.23 -3.59
CA ASP A 264 -3.68 11.57 -3.48
C ASP A 264 -4.64 12.44 -2.66
N ALA A 265 -5.84 12.67 -3.17
CA ALA A 265 -6.96 13.26 -2.45
C ALA A 265 -8.03 12.18 -2.28
N SER A 266 -8.51 11.98 -1.06
CA SER A 266 -9.54 10.99 -0.76
C SER A 266 -10.65 11.56 0.13
N TYR A 267 -11.82 10.95 0.01
CA TYR A 267 -12.99 11.20 0.82
C TYR A 267 -13.56 9.85 1.26
N GLU A 268 -13.62 9.63 2.57
CA GLU A 268 -14.29 8.47 3.17
C GLU A 268 -14.80 8.89 4.55
N GLY A 269 -15.98 9.52 4.58
CA GLY A 269 -16.53 10.20 5.77
C GLY A 269 -15.76 11.47 6.20
N SER A 270 -14.54 11.66 5.72
CA SER A 270 -13.72 12.86 5.89
C SER A 270 -12.76 13.00 4.71
N PHE A 271 -12.36 14.24 4.39
CA PHE A 271 -11.36 14.49 3.38
C PHE A 271 -9.92 14.29 3.92
N SER A 272 -9.08 13.69 3.07
CA SER A 272 -7.65 13.59 3.28
C SER A 272 -6.87 13.92 2.02
N LEU A 273 -5.69 14.50 2.22
CA LEU A 273 -4.72 14.79 1.18
C LEU A 273 -3.38 14.18 1.59
N TRP A 274 -2.75 13.48 0.66
CA TRP A 274 -1.42 12.93 0.83
C TRP A 274 -0.52 13.41 -0.31
N LEU A 275 0.53 14.15 0.03
CA LEU A 275 1.58 14.55 -0.88
C LEU A 275 2.84 13.77 -0.50
N ARG A 276 3.50 13.16 -1.48
CA ARG A 276 4.71 12.36 -1.29
C ARG A 276 5.69 12.70 -2.39
N TYR A 277 6.96 12.87 -2.04
CA TYR A 277 8.05 13.02 -2.97
C TYR A 277 9.16 12.05 -2.62
N ARG A 278 9.57 11.25 -3.59
CA ARG A 278 10.66 10.28 -3.47
C ARG A 278 11.89 10.85 -4.18
N LEU A 279 12.95 11.05 -3.41
CA LEU A 279 14.29 11.24 -3.92
C LEU A 279 14.95 9.87 -4.01
N SER A 280 15.41 9.51 -5.20
CA SER A 280 16.29 8.37 -5.39
C SER A 280 17.71 8.90 -5.51
N PHE A 281 18.57 8.50 -4.59
CA PHE A 281 19.99 8.77 -4.66
C PHE A 281 20.59 7.50 -5.28
N GLY A 282 21.00 7.57 -6.54
CA GLY A 282 21.55 6.42 -7.25
C GLY A 282 22.57 5.68 -6.38
N GLY A 283 22.35 4.38 -6.19
CA GLY A 283 23.31 3.49 -5.54
C GLY A 283 24.25 2.94 -6.59
N SER A 284 25.55 3.12 -6.38
CA SER A 284 26.64 2.56 -7.17
C SER A 284 26.48 1.05 -7.37
N GLU A 285 26.66 0.59 -8.61
CA GLU A 285 27.15 -0.77 -8.90
C GLU A 285 28.46 -1.05 -8.14
#